data_AF-A0A9E6DQZ2-F1
#
_entry.id   AF-A0A9E6DQZ2-F1
#
_cell.length_a   1.000
_cell.length_b   1.000
_cell.length_c   1.000
_cell.angle_alpha   90.00
_cell.angle_beta   90.00
_cell.angle_gamma   90.00
#
_symmetry.space_group_name_H-M   'P 1'
#
loop_
_entity.id
_entity.type
_entity.pdbx_description
1 polymer ?
#
loop_
_entity_poly.entity_id
_entity_poly.type
_entity_poly.pdbx_seq_one_letter_code
_entity_poly.pdbx_strand_id
1 'polypeptide(L)' 'SDTIVHGGPYPASTNFGATSVGTMAIRRFLRLVCFQNIPNNLLPKDLQ' A
#
# COMPACT_ATOMS: atom_id res chain seq x y z
N SER A 1 3.54 -2.74 20.85
CA SER A 1 3.15 -4.13 20.53
C SER A 1 1.98 -4.14 19.56
N ASP A 2 1.98 -3.21 18.58
CA ASP A 2 0.75 -2.77 17.94
C ASP A 2 0.76 -3.13 16.45
N THR A 3 0.63 -4.43 16.18
CA THR A 3 0.32 -4.95 14.86
C THR A 3 -1.17 -5.31 14.83
N ILE A 4 -1.98 -4.52 14.09
CA ILE A 4 -3.43 -4.76 13.95
C ILE A 4 -3.71 -5.46 12.61
N VAL A 5 -4.49 -6.55 12.66
CA VAL A 5 -5.06 -7.22 11.48
C VAL A 5 -6.56 -7.30 11.67
N HIS A 6 -7.28 -6.27 11.20
CA HIS A 6 -8.75 -6.30 11.11
C HIS A 6 -9.12 -6.75 9.70
N GLY A 7 -9.44 -8.03 9.55
CA GLY A 7 -9.76 -8.68 8.29
C GLY A 7 -9.86 -10.20 8.49
N GLY A 8 -9.74 -10.95 7.41
CA GLY A 8 -9.77 -12.41 7.45
C GLY A 8 -10.22 -13.01 6.12
N PRO A 9 -10.26 -14.35 5.99
CA PRO A 9 -10.85 -15.02 4.83
C PRO A 9 -12.32 -14.63 4.64
N TYR A 10 -12.83 -14.77 3.41
CA TYR A 10 -14.25 -14.59 3.14
C TYR A 10 -15.10 -15.51 4.04
N PRO A 11 -16.21 -15.03 4.65
CA PRO A 11 -16.89 -13.76 4.41
C PRO A 11 -16.44 -12.57 5.28
N ALA A 12 -15.44 -12.72 6.16
CA ALA A 12 -15.01 -11.65 7.07
C ALA A 12 -14.44 -10.42 6.32
N SER A 13 -13.85 -10.62 5.14
CA SER A 13 -13.38 -9.57 4.25
C SER A 13 -13.53 -10.02 2.79
N THR A 14 -13.69 -9.05 1.88
CA THR A 14 -13.63 -9.27 0.43
C THR A 14 -12.25 -8.97 -0.15
N ASN A 15 -11.33 -8.43 0.65
CA ASN A 15 -9.99 -8.06 0.24
C ASN A 15 -8.96 -9.08 0.77
N PHE A 16 -8.24 -9.73 -0.14
CA PHE A 16 -7.31 -10.81 0.17
C PHE A 16 -6.04 -10.28 0.83
N GLY A 17 -5.80 -10.68 2.09
CA GLY A 17 -4.55 -10.38 2.81
C GLY A 17 -4.37 -8.94 3.30
N ALA A 18 -5.39 -8.09 3.19
CA ALA A 18 -5.34 -6.71 3.66
C ALA A 18 -5.96 -6.54 5.07
N THR A 19 -5.64 -5.43 5.74
CA THR A 19 -6.30 -4.96 6.98
C THR A 19 -7.10 -3.69 6.71
N SER A 20 -8.26 -3.55 7.35
CA SER A 20 -9.07 -2.32 7.33
C SER A 20 -8.69 -1.32 8.42
N VAL A 21 -8.03 -1.76 9.50
CA VAL A 21 -7.61 -0.94 10.66
C VAL A 21 -6.09 -1.02 10.85
N GLY A 22 -5.50 0.05 11.36
CA GLY A 22 -4.05 0.18 11.58
C GLY A 22 -3.33 0.80 10.41
N THR A 23 -2.06 1.18 10.61
CA THR A 23 -1.27 1.95 9.63
C THR A 23 -1.07 1.23 8.30
N MET A 24 -1.09 -0.11 8.28
CA MET A 24 -1.00 -0.89 7.04
C MET A 24 -2.24 -0.80 6.13
N ALA A 25 -3.37 -0.30 6.63
CA ALA A 25 -4.59 -0.14 5.83
C ALA A 25 -4.42 0.84 4.65
N ILE A 26 -3.46 1.78 4.73
CA ILE A 26 -3.16 2.73 3.65
C ILE A 26 -2.77 2.03 2.35
N ARG A 27 -2.13 0.85 2.44
CA ARG A 27 -1.67 0.08 1.26
C ARG A 27 -2.81 -0.32 0.33
N ARG A 28 -4.06 -0.39 0.81
CA ARG A 28 -5.24 -0.67 -0.03
C ARG A 28 -5.53 0.41 -1.07
N PHE A 29 -4.96 1.60 -0.91
CA PHE A 29 -5.20 2.75 -1.77
C PHE A 29 -3.96 3.19 -2.56
N LEU A 30 -2.88 2.38 -2.52
CA LEU A 30 -1.63 2.66 -3.22
C LEU A 30 -1.42 1.67 -4.36
N ARG A 31 -0.74 2.12 -5.41
CA ARG A 31 -0.25 1.30 -6.52
C ARG A 31 1.21 1.65 -6.77
N LEU A 32 2.04 0.62 -6.95
CA LEU A 32 3.45 0.82 -7.28
C LEU A 32 3.64 1.25 -8.74
N VAL A 33 4.62 2.12 -8.98
CA VAL A 33 5.05 2.58 -10.30
C VAL A 33 6.58 2.53 -10.34
N CYS A 34 7.14 1.97 -11.41
CA CYS A 34 8.58 1.91 -11.64
C CYS A 34 8.99 2.93 -12.71
N PHE A 35 10.10 3.61 -12.49
CA PHE A 35 10.67 4.59 -13.44
C PHE A 35 12.05 4.10 -13.88
N GLN A 36 12.30 4.02 -15.19
CA GLN A 36 13.58 3.59 -15.76
C GLN A 36 14.09 4.62 -16.75
N ASN A 37 15.37 4.99 -16.64
CA ASN A 37 16.03 5.98 -17.52
C ASN A 37 15.29 7.34 -17.61
N ILE A 38 14.68 7.79 -16.51
CA ILE A 38 14.01 9.11 -16.41
C ILE A 38 15.01 10.15 -15.87
N PRO A 39 15.14 11.33 -16.51
CA PRO A 39 15.95 12.44 -15.99
C PRO A 39 15.51 12.88 -14.59
N ASN A 40 16.47 13.24 -13.72
CA ASN A 40 16.19 13.53 -12.31
C ASN A 40 15.13 14.63 -12.11
N ASN A 41 15.17 15.68 -12.92
CA ASN A 41 14.23 16.80 -12.84
C ASN A 41 12.78 16.44 -13.24
N LEU A 42 12.56 15.25 -13.82
CA LEU A 42 11.23 14.73 -14.18
C LEU A 42 10.74 13.63 -13.24
N LEU A 43 11.58 13.15 -12.31
CA LEU A 43 11.14 12.20 -11.29
C LEU A 43 10.14 12.86 -10.32
N PRO A 44 9.20 12.08 -9.75
CA PRO A 44 8.42 12.54 -8.60
C PRO A 44 9.34 12.97 -7.46
N LYS A 45 8.94 13.99 -6.68
CA LYS A 45 9.74 14.52 -5.57
C LYS A 45 10.19 13.45 -4.57
N ASP A 46 9.36 12.42 -4.35
CA ASP A 46 9.68 11.31 -3.44
C ASP A 46 10.82 10.39 -3.96
N LEU A 47 11.25 10.56 -5.21
CA LEU A 47 12.29 9.78 -5.90
C LEU A 47 13.45 10.64 -6.45
N GLN A 48 13.45 11.96 -6.20
CA GLN A 48 14.53 12.90 -6.57
C GLN A 48 15.64 12.92 -5.52
#